data_AF-A0A2B8AP68-F1
#
_entry.id   AF-A0A2B8AP68-F1
#
_cell.length_a   1.000
_cell.length_b   1.000
_cell.length_c   1.000
_cell.angle_alpha   90.00
_cell.angle_beta   90.00
_cell.angle_gamma   90.00
#
_symmetry.space_group_name_H-M   'P 1'
#
loop_
_entity.id
_entity.type
_entity.pdbx_description
1 polymer ?
#
loop_
_entity_poly.entity_id
_entity_poly.type
_entity_poly.pdbx_seq_one_letter_code
_entity_poly.pdbx_strand_id
1 'polypeptide(L)' 'MPERITLMAAGELRDALDAHARGDIPAAVHGLMSIDPNSWQAIAERLAAVGGTLPELLDAVKGDTP' A
#
# COMPACT_ATOMS: atom_id res chain seq x y z
N MET A 1 22.08 3.97 1.47
CA MET A 1 21.20 4.59 2.49
C MET A 1 19.93 3.77 2.53
N PRO A 2 19.34 3.47 3.71
CA PRO A 2 18.07 2.76 3.73
C PRO A 2 17.02 3.58 2.97
N GLU A 3 16.28 2.93 2.08
CA GLU A 3 15.24 3.59 1.31
C GLU A 3 14.15 4.07 2.27
N ARG A 4 13.86 5.38 2.21
CA ARG A 4 12.92 6.03 3.12
C ARG A 4 11.59 6.21 2.43
N ILE A 5 10.55 5.63 3.01
CA ILE A 5 9.16 5.96 2.65
C ILE A 5 8.92 7.42 3.02
N THR A 6 8.52 8.23 2.03
CA THR A 6 8.16 9.63 2.26
C THR A 6 6.81 9.74 2.97
N LEU A 7 6.54 10.88 3.63
CA LEU A 7 5.23 11.12 4.24
C LEU A 7 4.10 11.17 3.20
N MET A 8 4.41 11.68 2.00
CA MET A 8 3.47 11.70 0.87
C MET A 8 3.12 10.26 0.45
N ALA A 9 4.13 9.42 0.20
CA ALA A 9 3.90 8.02 -0.16
C ALA A 9 3.16 7.22 0.93
N ALA A 10 3.44 7.50 2.20
CA ALA A 10 2.70 6.89 3.31
C ALA A 10 1.22 7.30 3.31
N GLY A 11 0.92 8.57 2.97
CA GLY A 11 -0.44 9.06 2.78
C GLY A 11 -1.15 8.39 1.61
N GLU A 12 -0.52 8.37 0.44
CA GLU A 12 -1.05 7.72 -0.77
C GLU A 12 -1.32 6.22 -0.54
N LEU A 13 -0.40 5.51 0.14
CA LEU A 13 -0.60 4.10 0.49
C LEU A 13 -1.81 3.91 1.41
N ARG A 14 -1.93 4.73 2.47
CA ARG A 14 -3.07 4.64 3.40
C ARG A 14 -4.38 4.90 2.68
N ASP A 15 -4.43 5.96 1.88
CA ASP A 15 -5.64 6.37 1.16
C ASP A 15 -6.04 5.30 0.13
N ALA A 16 -5.06 4.63 -0.50
CA ALA A 16 -5.28 3.49 -1.37
C ALA A 16 -5.85 2.26 -0.64
N LEU A 17 -5.32 1.94 0.56
CA LEU A 17 -5.84 0.84 1.39
C LEU A 17 -7.27 1.12 1.85
N ASP A 18 -7.56 2.36 2.27
CA ASP A 18 -8.90 2.79 2.67
C ASP A 18 -9.89 2.73 1.49
N ALA A 19 -9.46 3.11 0.28
CA ALA A 19 -10.26 2.97 -0.93
C ALA A 19 -10.52 1.50 -1.27
N HIS A 20 -9.51 0.65 -1.15
CA HIS A 20 -9.64 -0.79 -1.37
C HIS A 20 -10.64 -1.42 -0.40
N ALA A 21 -10.57 -1.07 0.89
CA ALA A 21 -11.49 -1.53 1.92
C ALA A 21 -12.95 -1.12 1.66
N ARG A 22 -13.19 0.02 0.99
CA ARG A 22 -14.53 0.46 0.56
C ARG A 22 -14.99 -0.16 -0.76
N GLY A 23 -14.16 -0.99 -1.41
CA GLY A 23 -14.44 -1.55 -2.73
C GLY A 23 -14.24 -0.54 -3.88
N ASP A 24 -13.66 0.63 -3.62
CA ASP A 24 -13.35 1.65 -4.63
C ASP A 24 -12.02 1.33 -5.32
N ILE A 25 -12.06 0.34 -6.21
CA ILE A 25 -10.89 -0.14 -6.94
C ILE A 25 -10.21 0.96 -7.78
N PRO A 26 -10.93 1.84 -8.51
CA PRO A 26 -10.29 2.94 -9.23
C PRO A 26 -9.47 3.87 -8.33
N ALA A 27 -10.01 4.27 -7.17
CA ALA A 27 -9.28 5.13 -6.24
C ALA A 27 -8.09 4.41 -5.58
N ALA A 28 -8.23 3.11 -5.29
CA ALA A 28 -7.13 2.30 -4.76
C ALA A 28 -5.96 2.20 -5.75
N VAL A 29 -6.25 1.91 -7.03
CA VAL A 29 -5.22 1.86 -8.08
C VAL A 29 -4.57 3.22 -8.28
N HIS A 30 -5.36 4.29 -8.30
CA HIS A 30 -4.84 5.66 -8.41
C HIS A 30 -3.83 5.97 -7.29
N GLY A 31 -4.20 5.72 -6.02
CA GLY A 31 -3.30 5.96 -4.89
C GLY A 31 -2.00 5.13 -4.96
N LEU A 32 -2.09 3.86 -5.37
CA LEU A 32 -0.88 3.04 -5.56
C LEU A 32 0.02 3.57 -6.68
N MET A 33 -0.55 4.06 -7.78
CA MET A 33 0.22 4.63 -8.90
C MET A 33 0.82 6.00 -8.60
N SER A 34 0.31 6.72 -7.60
CA SER A 34 0.87 8.01 -7.13
C SER A 34 2.15 7.86 -6.31
N ILE A 35 2.45 6.65 -5.83
CA ILE A 35 3.63 6.40 -5.00
C ILE A 35 4.90 6.46 -5.85
N ASP A 36 5.88 7.25 -5.41
CA ASP A 36 7.16 7.36 -6.11
C ASP A 36 7.95 6.04 -6.09
N PRO A 37 8.78 5.74 -7.11
CA PRO A 37 9.46 4.46 -7.24
C PRO A 37 10.33 4.07 -6.03
N ASN A 38 10.99 5.05 -5.39
CA ASN A 38 11.87 4.78 -4.25
C ASN A 38 11.06 4.43 -3.01
N SER A 39 9.96 5.15 -2.76
CA SER A 39 9.04 4.81 -1.67
C SER A 39 8.36 3.47 -1.90
N TRP A 40 8.01 3.15 -3.15
CA TRP A 40 7.44 1.85 -3.51
C TRP A 40 8.39 0.70 -3.16
N GLN A 41 9.65 0.82 -3.55
CA GLN A 41 10.65 -0.20 -3.23
C GLN A 41 10.87 -0.32 -1.72
N ALA A 42 10.95 0.79 -0.99
CA ALA A 42 11.03 0.79 0.47
C ALA A 42 9.82 0.13 1.16
N ILE A 43 8.61 0.32 0.61
CA ILE A 43 7.38 -0.35 1.08
C ILE A 43 7.51 -1.86 0.86
N ALA A 44 7.92 -2.29 -0.34
CA ALA A 44 8.08 -3.69 -0.68
C ALA A 44 9.12 -4.39 0.21
N GLU A 45 10.27 -3.75 0.46
CA GLU A 45 11.31 -4.26 1.36
C GLU A 45 10.81 -4.42 2.80
N ARG A 46 10.03 -3.45 3.31
CA ARG A 46 9.45 -3.55 4.65
C ARG A 46 8.41 -4.64 4.78
N LEU A 47 7.57 -4.81 3.76
CA LEU A 47 6.59 -5.89 3.71
C LEU A 47 7.31 -7.25 3.70
N ALA A 48 8.33 -7.40 2.87
CA ALA A 48 9.15 -8.61 2.82
C ALA A 48 9.85 -8.89 4.16
N ALA A 49 10.33 -7.85 4.86
CA ALA A 49 10.96 -8.00 6.17
C ALA A 49 10.02 -8.51 7.27
N VAL A 50 8.71 -8.26 7.14
CA VAL A 50 7.67 -8.83 8.03
C VAL A 50 7.06 -10.12 7.49
N GLY A 51 7.58 -10.66 6.39
CA GLY A 51 7.14 -11.91 5.78
C GLY A 51 5.84 -11.80 4.98
N GLY A 52 5.48 -10.60 4.52
CA GLY A 52 4.27 -10.37 3.74
C GLY A 52 4.54 -9.77 2.37
N THR A 53 3.50 -9.73 1.56
CA THR A 53 3.48 -9.14 0.22
C THR A 53 2.36 -8.10 0.11
N LEU A 54 2.43 -7.23 -0.90
CA LEU A 54 1.38 -6.24 -1.14
C LEU A 54 0.01 -6.88 -1.44
N PRO A 55 -0.11 -7.94 -2.24
CA PRO A 55 -1.40 -8.63 -2.42
C PRO A 55 -1.98 -9.17 -1.12
N GLU A 56 -1.16 -9.78 -0.27
CA GLU A 56 -1.61 -10.27 1.05
C GLU A 56 -2.07 -9.13 1.96
N LEU A 57 -1.40 -7.97 1.90
CA LEU A 57 -1.83 -6.77 2.60
C LEU A 57 -3.19 -6.29 2.08
N LEU A 58 -3.38 -6.24 0.75
CA LEU A 58 -4.63 -5.82 0.13
C LEU A 58 -5.79 -6.75 0.51
N ASP A 59 -5.56 -8.07 0.45
CA ASP A 59 -6.53 -9.07 0.89
C ASP A 59 -6.87 -8.92 2.38
N ALA A 60 -5.88 -8.63 3.24
CA ALA A 60 -6.10 -8.41 4.66
C ALA A 60 -6.92 -7.14 4.98
N VAL A 61 -6.73 -6.05 4.23
CA VAL A 61 -7.48 -4.79 4.46
C VAL A 61 -8.86 -4.78 3.79
N LYS A 62 -9.13 -5.70 2.87
CA LYS A 62 -10.46 -5.89 2.28
C LYS A 62 -11.50 -6.30 3.32
N GLY A 63 -11.05 -6.91 4.42
CA GLY A 63 -11.87 -7.37 5.54
C GLY A 63 -12.70 -8.61 5.17
N ASP A 64 -12.63 -9.63 6.03
CA ASP A 64 -13.66 -10.68 6.10
C ASP A 64 -15.02 -9.96 6.18
N THR A 65 -15.82 -10.08 5.14
CA THR A 65 -17.25 -9.80 5.26
C THR A 65 -17.81 -10.95 6.10
N PRO A 66 -18.32 -10.74 7.31
CA PRO A 66 -19.09 -11.77 7.99
C PRO A 66 -20.35 -12.14 7.20
#